data_AF-A0A7L4NYU3-F1
#
_entry.id   AF-A0A7L4NYU3-F1
#
_cell.length_a   1.000
_cell.length_b   1.000
_cell.length_c   1.000
_cell.angle_alpha   90.00
_cell.angle_beta   90.00
_cell.angle_gamma   90.00
#
_symmetry.space_group_name_H-M   'P 1'
#
loop_
_entity.id
_entity.type
_entity.pdbx_description
1 polymer ?
#
loop_
_entity_poly.entity_id
_entity_poly.type
_entity_poly.pdbx_seq_one_letter_code
_entity_poly.pdbx_strand_id
1 'polypeptide(L)'
;MYGLKEVTLVKGATTAIGARLTIDQLRANYLVVLSIDGDNHFEVIQNITDTTVYLFDPNLGNIEMTRDKFNELYTGIALIINEQAPTNATLLTDDEMRDIKANGYWQKVEHTYWLPGYIYYTYHYVSFTVTVPYFYTVWVPSYKLWGLIPIPGHNELRIGICTVNYGYWIPIPHIVLPHKVTLLHISLCGSES
;
A
#
# COMPACT_ATOMS: atom_id res chain seq x y z
N MET A 1 22.17 4.37 12.68
CA MET A 1 22.89 3.39 13.51
C MET A 1 22.36 3.42 14.93
N TYR A 2 22.13 4.60 15.51
CA TYR A 2 21.57 4.75 16.87
C TYR A 2 20.28 3.94 17.11
N GLY A 3 19.32 3.96 16.18
CA GLY A 3 18.11 3.15 16.32
C GLY A 3 18.37 1.64 16.38
N LEU A 4 19.38 1.14 15.65
CA LEU A 4 19.80 -0.28 15.73
C LEU A 4 20.40 -0.61 17.08
N LYS A 5 21.25 0.28 17.65
CA LYS A 5 21.78 0.14 19.01
C LYS A 5 20.65 0.00 20.04
N GLU A 6 19.68 0.91 20.02
CA GLU A 6 18.53 0.88 20.94
C GLU A 6 17.71 -0.41 20.83
N VAL A 7 17.34 -0.80 19.60
CA VAL A 7 16.56 -2.02 19.37
C VAL A 7 17.33 -3.28 19.80
N THR A 8 18.65 -3.30 19.58
CA THR A 8 19.52 -4.43 19.96
C THR A 8 19.55 -4.62 21.48
N LEU A 9 19.70 -3.53 22.23
CA LEU A 9 19.67 -3.57 23.70
C LEU A 9 18.27 -3.99 24.22
N VAL A 10 17.20 -3.47 23.63
CA VAL A 10 15.82 -3.86 23.98
C VAL A 10 15.55 -5.34 23.68
N LYS A 11 16.15 -5.89 22.62
CA LYS A 11 16.03 -7.31 22.25
C LYS A 11 16.90 -8.25 23.11
N GLY A 12 17.59 -7.73 24.12
CA GLY A 12 18.31 -8.54 25.11
C GLY A 12 19.81 -8.68 24.87
N ALA A 13 20.39 -7.89 23.97
CA ALA A 13 21.84 -7.79 23.90
C ALA A 13 22.40 -7.10 25.15
N THR A 14 23.55 -7.56 25.64
CA THR A 14 24.22 -6.99 26.82
C THR A 14 24.97 -5.72 26.48
N THR A 15 25.51 -5.60 25.27
CA THR A 15 26.22 -4.43 24.77
C THR A 15 25.90 -4.16 23.30
N ALA A 16 25.88 -2.88 22.93
CA ALA A 16 25.82 -2.42 21.54
C ALA A 16 26.63 -1.12 21.43
N ILE A 17 27.77 -1.19 20.74
CA ILE A 17 28.80 -0.14 20.74
C ILE A 17 29.13 0.23 19.29
N GLY A 18 28.86 1.48 18.90
CA GLY A 18 29.37 2.03 17.64
C GLY A 18 30.83 2.44 17.79
N ALA A 19 31.67 2.10 16.81
CA ALA A 19 33.07 2.47 16.81
C ALA A 19 33.60 2.70 15.38
N ARG A 20 34.62 3.54 15.28
CA ARG A 20 35.45 3.61 14.06
C ARG A 20 36.52 2.54 14.15
N LEU A 21 36.50 1.62 13.19
CA LEU A 21 37.39 0.46 13.12
C LEU A 21 38.09 0.41 11.77
N THR A 22 39.38 0.09 11.76
CA THR A 22 40.08 -0.32 10.54
C THR A 22 39.70 -1.75 10.17
N ILE A 23 39.95 -2.15 8.92
CA ILE A 23 39.62 -3.49 8.44
C ILE A 23 40.29 -4.61 9.26
N ASP A 24 41.48 -4.36 9.80
CA ASP A 24 42.21 -5.34 10.63
C ASP A 24 41.63 -5.49 12.04
N GLN A 25 40.77 -4.55 12.46
CA GLN A 25 40.04 -4.61 13.72
C GLN A 25 38.67 -5.27 13.58
N LEU A 26 38.22 -5.52 12.34
CA LEU A 26 36.93 -6.14 12.08
C LEU A 26 36.95 -7.64 12.38
N ARG A 27 35.81 -8.14 12.84
CA ARG A 27 35.60 -9.54 13.19
C ARG A 27 34.24 -10.00 12.67
N ALA A 28 34.04 -11.31 12.66
CA ALA A 28 32.73 -11.90 12.40
C ALA A 28 31.68 -11.35 13.39
N ASN A 29 30.44 -11.27 12.94
CA ASN A 29 29.26 -10.75 13.64
C ASN A 29 29.26 -9.24 13.89
N TYR A 30 30.23 -8.49 13.38
CA TYR A 30 30.18 -7.02 13.41
C TYR A 30 29.28 -6.51 12.29
N LEU A 31 28.43 -5.53 12.60
CA LEU A 31 27.61 -4.85 11.62
C LEU A 31 28.37 -3.62 11.11
N VAL A 32 28.70 -3.59 9.83
CA VAL A 32 29.51 -2.53 9.22
C VAL A 32 28.67 -1.65 8.31
N VAL A 33 29.21 -0.45 8.01
CA VAL A 33 28.61 0.48 7.06
C VAL A 33 29.47 0.56 5.81
N LEU A 34 28.91 0.19 4.66
CA LEU A 34 29.49 0.42 3.35
C LEU A 34 28.85 1.65 2.70
N SER A 35 29.59 2.37 1.88
CA SER A 35 29.08 3.43 1.01
C SER A 35 29.08 2.91 -0.43
N ILE A 36 27.89 2.69 -0.99
CA ILE A 36 27.68 2.20 -2.34
C ILE A 36 26.95 3.29 -3.11
N ASP A 37 27.57 3.80 -4.17
CA ASP A 37 27.01 4.88 -5.00
C ASP A 37 26.57 6.15 -4.23
N GLY A 38 27.22 6.42 -3.09
CA GLY A 38 26.93 7.57 -2.22
C GLY A 38 25.87 7.32 -1.15
N ASP A 39 25.26 6.13 -1.15
CA ASP A 39 24.31 5.69 -0.13
C ASP A 39 24.97 4.74 0.86
N ASN A 40 24.65 4.90 2.14
CA ASN A 40 25.14 4.02 3.20
C ASN A 40 24.29 2.74 3.26
N HIS A 41 24.95 1.59 3.35
CA HIS A 41 24.37 0.23 3.47
C HIS A 41 24.90 -0.47 4.73
N PHE A 42 24.01 -1.15 5.46
CA PHE A 42 24.39 -1.96 6.63
C PHE A 42 24.55 -3.42 6.23
N GLU A 43 25.72 -3.98 6.54
CA GLU A 43 26.04 -5.39 6.27
C GLU A 43 26.60 -6.05 7.51
N VAL A 44 26.45 -7.37 7.64
CA VAL A 44 27.02 -8.13 8.75
C VAL A 44 28.20 -8.94 8.25
N ILE A 45 29.34 -8.83 8.91
CA ILE A 45 30.52 -9.63 8.59
C ILE A 45 30.28 -11.07 9.05
N GLN A 46 30.36 -12.02 8.13
CA GLN A 46 30.33 -13.45 8.46
C GLN A 46 31.73 -13.99 8.69
N ASN A 47 32.68 -13.59 7.84
CA ASN A 47 34.08 -14.01 7.94
C ASN A 47 35.00 -13.05 7.17
N ILE A 48 36.26 -12.97 7.56
CA ILE A 48 37.28 -12.17 6.87
C ILE A 48 38.53 -13.03 6.69
N THR A 49 39.04 -13.05 5.46
CA THR A 49 40.31 -13.66 5.10
C THR A 49 41.27 -12.61 4.55
N ASP A 50 42.49 -13.02 4.19
CA ASP A 50 43.48 -12.13 3.61
C ASP A 50 43.04 -11.55 2.25
N THR A 51 42.21 -12.28 1.49
CA THR A 51 41.80 -11.89 0.13
C THR A 51 40.32 -11.57 0.00
N THR A 52 39.48 -12.09 0.89
CA THR A 52 38.01 -12.11 0.73
C THR A 52 37.31 -11.77 2.03
N VAL A 53 36.25 -10.97 1.93
CA VAL A 53 35.31 -10.66 3.02
C VAL A 53 33.97 -11.32 2.67
N TYR A 54 33.44 -12.09 3.62
CA TYR A 54 32.13 -12.73 3.51
C TYR A 54 31.13 -11.93 4.33
N LEU A 55 30.04 -11.50 3.70
CA LEU A 55 29.08 -10.55 4.24
C LEU A 55 27.68 -11.15 4.14
N PHE A 56 26.83 -10.81 5.09
CA PHE A 56 25.39 -10.99 4.97
C PHE A 56 24.77 -9.63 4.66
N ASP A 57 24.33 -9.47 3.42
CA ASP A 57 23.48 -8.36 3.00
C ASP A 57 22.02 -8.75 3.23
N PRO A 58 21.20 -7.93 3.90
CA PRO A 58 19.80 -8.24 4.15
C PRO A 58 18.94 -8.52 2.89
N ASN A 59 19.39 -8.10 1.70
CA ASN A 59 18.64 -8.14 0.44
C ASN A 59 19.17 -9.22 -0.49
N LEU A 60 20.49 -9.39 -0.55
CA LEU A 60 21.15 -10.37 -1.41
C LEU A 60 21.49 -11.67 -0.67
N GLY A 61 21.37 -11.68 0.66
CA GLY A 61 21.78 -12.80 1.49
C GLY A 61 23.30 -12.86 1.66
N ASN A 62 23.87 -14.06 1.63
CA ASN A 62 25.31 -14.24 1.77
C ASN A 62 26.01 -13.82 0.48
N ILE A 63 26.89 -12.83 0.59
CA ILE A 63 27.71 -12.33 -0.51
C ILE A 63 29.19 -12.44 -0.15
N GLU A 64 30.03 -12.54 -1.16
CA GLU A 64 31.48 -12.49 -1.03
C GLU A 64 32.04 -11.34 -1.85
N MET A 65 33.06 -10.68 -1.31
CA MET A 65 33.71 -9.55 -1.94
C MET A 65 35.22 -9.62 -1.73
N THR A 66 36.00 -9.17 -2.71
CA THR A 66 37.44 -9.04 -2.51
C THR A 66 37.73 -8.04 -1.40
N ARG A 67 38.79 -8.29 -0.62
CA ARG A 67 39.21 -7.39 0.47
C ARG A 67 39.49 -5.97 -0.04
N ASP A 68 40.04 -5.85 -1.24
CA ASP A 68 40.30 -4.55 -1.88
C ASP A 68 39.00 -3.78 -2.16
N LYS A 69 38.00 -4.45 -2.75
CA LYS A 69 36.71 -3.81 -3.04
C LYS A 69 35.96 -3.46 -1.75
N PHE A 70 36.02 -4.33 -0.74
CA PHE A 70 35.46 -4.02 0.57
C PHE A 70 36.14 -2.80 1.18
N ASN A 71 37.47 -2.70 1.12
CA ASN A 71 38.22 -1.57 1.66
C ASN A 71 37.92 -0.25 0.93
N GLU A 72 37.56 -0.30 -0.36
CA GLU A 72 37.10 0.86 -1.13
C GLU A 72 35.72 1.36 -0.63
N LEU A 73 34.80 0.44 -0.35
CA LEU A 73 33.41 0.77 0.01
C LEU A 73 33.24 1.00 1.52
N TYR A 74 34.11 0.42 2.35
CA TYR A 74 33.98 0.46 3.79
C TYR A 74 34.23 1.86 4.35
N THR A 75 33.25 2.38 5.08
CA THR A 75 33.29 3.75 5.62
C THR A 75 34.15 3.89 6.88
N GLY A 76 34.71 2.79 7.39
CA GLY A 76 35.44 2.80 8.67
C GLY A 76 34.56 2.68 9.91
N ILE A 77 33.26 2.45 9.75
CA ILE A 77 32.26 2.48 10.84
C ILE A 77 31.69 1.07 11.06
N ALA A 78 31.69 0.62 12.33
CA ALA A 78 31.10 -0.64 12.73
C ALA A 78 30.26 -0.51 14.03
N LEU A 79 29.28 -1.40 14.17
CA LEU A 79 28.49 -1.64 15.37
C LEU A 79 28.84 -3.03 15.91
N ILE A 80 29.33 -3.04 17.15
CA ILE A 80 29.75 -4.22 17.90
C ILE A 80 28.63 -4.60 18.85
N ILE A 81 28.17 -5.85 18.81
CA ILE A 81 27.05 -6.35 19.61
C ILE A 81 27.53 -7.48 20.51
N ASN A 82 27.18 -7.45 21.79
CA ASN A 82 27.55 -8.45 22.82
C ASN A 82 29.07 -8.64 23.03
N GLU A 83 29.90 -7.78 22.46
CA GLU A 83 31.35 -7.80 22.58
C GLU A 83 31.88 -6.44 23.05
N GLN A 84 33.18 -6.41 23.38
CA GLN A 84 33.90 -5.20 23.76
C GLN A 84 34.62 -4.60 22.56
N ALA A 85 34.73 -3.28 22.53
CA ALA A 85 35.49 -2.61 21.48
C ALA A 85 36.99 -2.95 21.55
N PRO A 86 37.69 -3.10 20.41
CA PRO A 86 39.14 -3.27 20.38
C PRO A 86 39.89 -2.13 21.09
N THR A 87 41.07 -2.42 21.65
CA THR A 87 41.81 -1.54 22.58
C THR A 87 42.25 -0.18 21.99
N ASN A 88 42.12 0.03 20.68
CA ASN A 88 42.44 1.29 19.99
C ASN A 88 41.28 1.80 19.11
N ALA A 89 40.06 1.33 19.37
CA ALA A 89 38.88 1.76 18.65
C ALA A 89 38.40 3.12 19.15
N THR A 90 38.10 4.04 18.23
CA THR A 90 37.45 5.30 18.59
C THR A 90 35.96 5.06 18.71
N LEU A 91 35.43 5.11 19.94
CA LEU A 91 34.00 4.93 20.18
C LEU A 91 33.20 6.09 19.60
N LEU A 92 32.06 5.76 18.98
CA LEU A 92 31.11 6.74 18.49
C LEU A 92 30.18 7.18 19.62
N THR A 93 29.97 8.49 19.70
CA THR A 93 28.92 9.07 20.52
C THR A 93 27.54 8.74 19.97
N ASP A 94 26.50 8.88 20.81
CA ASP A 94 25.12 8.67 20.38
C ASP A 94 24.71 9.62 19.26
N ASP A 95 25.18 10.87 19.29
CA ASP A 95 24.89 11.86 18.26
C ASP A 95 25.55 11.49 16.92
N GLU A 96 26.82 11.08 16.92
CA GLU A 96 27.47 10.57 15.70
C GLU A 96 26.73 9.34 15.14
N MET A 97 26.25 8.43 16.01
CA MET A 97 25.46 7.27 15.58
C MET A 97 24.07 7.63 15.04
N ARG A 98 23.49 8.78 15.40
CA ARG A 98 22.22 9.29 14.85
C ARG A 98 22.40 9.81 13.43
N ASP A 99 23.55 10.42 13.15
CA ASP A 99 23.88 10.96 11.82
C ASP A 99 24.23 9.85 10.83
N ILE A 100 24.76 8.73 11.32
CA ILE A 100 25.01 7.54 10.50
C ILE A 100 23.68 6.86 10.18
N LYS A 101 23.06 7.25 9.08
CA LYS A 101 21.87 6.61 8.53
C LYS A 101 22.31 5.80 7.34
N ALA A 102 22.13 4.49 7.40
CA ALA A 102 22.01 3.71 6.17
C ALA A 102 20.58 3.87 5.68
N ASN A 103 20.42 3.89 4.36
CA ASN A 103 19.10 3.81 3.77
C ASN A 103 18.52 2.43 4.10
N GLY A 104 17.76 2.35 5.19
CA GLY A 104 16.75 1.31 5.32
C GLY A 104 15.66 1.64 4.31
N TYR A 105 15.41 0.70 3.40
CA TYR A 105 14.58 0.71 2.17
C TYR A 105 13.24 1.47 2.19
N TRP A 106 13.25 2.74 2.51
CA TRP A 106 12.08 3.61 2.46
C TRP A 106 12.43 4.84 1.65
N GLN A 107 12.80 4.64 0.38
CA GLN A 107 12.82 5.75 -0.56
C GLN A 107 11.38 6.02 -1.01
N LYS A 108 10.93 7.25 -0.80
CA LYS A 108 9.69 7.74 -1.43
C LYS A 108 10.00 7.98 -2.89
N VAL A 109 9.80 6.97 -3.73
CA VAL A 109 9.99 7.13 -5.18
C VAL A 109 8.65 7.52 -5.78
N GLU A 110 8.56 8.79 -6.18
CA GLU A 110 7.41 9.31 -6.90
C GLU A 110 7.37 8.72 -8.31
N HIS A 111 6.43 7.81 -8.56
CA HIS A 111 6.18 7.31 -9.89
C HIS A 111 5.02 8.08 -10.50
N THR A 112 5.28 8.73 -11.63
CA THR A 112 4.25 9.43 -12.39
C THR A 112 3.77 8.53 -13.52
N TYR A 113 2.51 8.10 -13.45
CA TYR A 113 1.89 7.32 -14.50
C TYR A 113 0.88 8.18 -15.27
N TRP A 114 0.88 8.01 -16.59
CA TRP A 114 -0.19 8.51 -17.42
C TRP A 114 -1.31 7.47 -17.48
N LEU A 115 -2.43 7.78 -16.84
CA LEU A 115 -3.61 6.93 -16.96
C LEU A 115 -4.40 7.34 -18.21
N PRO A 116 -4.73 6.39 -19.11
CA PRO A 116 -5.61 6.67 -20.22
C PRO A 116 -7.00 7.07 -19.71
N GLY A 117 -7.66 7.95 -20.44
CA GLY A 117 -9.03 8.35 -20.13
C GLY A 117 -9.98 7.14 -20.24
N TYR A 118 -11.01 7.11 -19.40
CA TYR A 118 -12.01 6.06 -19.41
C TYR A 118 -13.42 6.61 -19.22
N ILE A 119 -14.41 5.84 -19.66
CA ILE A 119 -15.83 6.16 -19.51
C ILE A 119 -16.42 5.21 -18.48
N TYR A 120 -17.13 5.75 -17.50
CA TYR A 120 -17.91 4.94 -16.57
C TYR A 120 -19.35 5.46 -16.52
N TYR A 121 -20.28 4.60 -16.12
CA TYR A 121 -21.71 4.93 -16.10
C TYR A 121 -22.21 4.98 -14.66
N THR A 122 -22.93 6.05 -14.31
CA THR A 122 -23.78 6.06 -13.11
C THR A 122 -25.23 5.84 -13.51
N TYR A 123 -26.02 5.20 -12.66
CA TYR A 123 -27.43 4.93 -12.96
C TYR A 123 -28.31 5.86 -12.13
N HIS A 124 -29.22 6.56 -12.80
CA HIS A 124 -30.22 7.39 -12.14
C HIS A 124 -31.60 6.81 -12.41
N TYR A 125 -32.34 6.54 -11.34
CA TYR A 125 -33.72 6.07 -11.45
C TYR A 125 -34.63 7.26 -11.76
N VAL A 126 -35.35 7.17 -12.86
CA VAL A 126 -36.39 8.15 -13.20
C VAL A 126 -37.71 7.41 -13.28
N SER A 127 -38.70 7.92 -12.57
CA SER A 127 -40.07 7.40 -12.59
C SER A 127 -41.04 8.47 -13.04
N PHE A 128 -42.02 8.07 -13.82
CA PHE A 128 -43.17 8.89 -14.17
C PHE A 128 -44.45 8.18 -13.76
N THR A 129 -45.45 8.98 -13.43
CA THR A 129 -46.76 8.51 -13.01
C THR A 129 -47.76 8.85 -14.11
N VAL A 130 -48.50 7.85 -14.60
CA VAL A 130 -49.59 8.05 -15.55
C VAL A 130 -50.88 7.53 -14.95
N THR A 131 -51.92 8.34 -15.07
CA THR A 131 -53.28 7.99 -14.67
C THR A 131 -54.00 7.41 -15.88
N VAL A 132 -54.46 6.17 -15.80
CA VAL A 132 -55.14 5.47 -16.90
C VAL A 132 -56.51 4.96 -16.46
N PRO A 133 -57.53 5.00 -17.35
CA PRO A 133 -58.81 4.36 -17.08
C PRO A 133 -58.67 2.84 -17.18
N TYR A 134 -59.37 2.11 -16.31
CA TYR A 134 -59.53 0.66 -16.44
C TYR A 134 -61.01 0.28 -16.33
N PHE A 135 -61.39 -0.80 -17.03
CA PHE A 135 -62.76 -1.28 -17.02
C PHE A 135 -62.92 -2.40 -16.00
N TYR A 136 -64.02 -2.37 -15.25
CA TYR A 136 -64.38 -3.44 -14.33
C TYR A 136 -65.89 -3.64 -14.30
N THR A 137 -66.32 -4.86 -13.99
CA THR A 137 -67.74 -5.20 -13.93
C THR A 137 -68.23 -5.22 -12.48
N VAL A 138 -69.40 -4.63 -12.23
CA VAL A 138 -70.08 -4.70 -10.93
C VAL A 138 -71.43 -5.37 -11.13
N TRP A 139 -71.76 -6.30 -10.23
CA TRP A 139 -73.10 -6.89 -10.19
C TRP A 139 -74.09 -5.88 -9.62
N VAL A 140 -75.17 -5.62 -10.36
CA VAL A 140 -76.29 -4.81 -9.89
C VAL A 140 -77.47 -5.72 -9.59
N PRO A 141 -77.99 -5.73 -8.35
CA PRO A 141 -79.15 -6.54 -8.00
C PRO A 141 -80.40 -6.03 -8.74
N SER A 142 -81.39 -6.90 -8.94
CA SER A 142 -82.62 -6.56 -9.65
C SER A 142 -83.31 -5.33 -9.04
N TYR A 143 -83.75 -4.41 -9.88
CA TYR A 143 -84.46 -3.20 -9.46
C TYR A 143 -85.57 -2.85 -10.46
N LYS A 144 -86.45 -1.91 -10.07
CA LYS A 144 -87.49 -1.39 -10.96
C LYS A 144 -87.06 -0.07 -11.55
N LEU A 145 -86.80 -0.03 -12.85
CA LEU A 145 -86.50 1.20 -13.57
C LEU A 145 -87.76 2.08 -13.61
N TRP A 146 -87.65 3.31 -13.09
CA TRP A 146 -88.77 4.25 -12.89
C TRP A 146 -89.94 3.67 -12.07
N GLY A 147 -89.69 2.65 -11.25
CA GLY A 147 -90.72 1.98 -10.45
C GLY A 147 -91.68 1.06 -11.23
N LEU A 148 -91.54 0.98 -12.56
CA LEU A 148 -92.51 0.30 -13.44
C LEU A 148 -91.94 -0.91 -14.17
N ILE A 149 -90.69 -0.84 -14.64
CA ILE A 149 -90.11 -1.89 -15.48
C ILE A 149 -89.14 -2.73 -14.64
N PRO A 150 -89.40 -4.03 -14.40
CA PRO A 150 -88.48 -4.89 -13.66
C PRO A 150 -87.24 -5.19 -14.51
N ILE A 151 -86.08 -4.73 -14.05
CA ILE A 151 -84.79 -5.06 -14.65
C ILE A 151 -84.17 -6.20 -13.84
N PRO A 152 -83.92 -7.38 -14.45
CA PRO A 152 -83.25 -8.48 -13.76
C PRO A 152 -81.81 -8.10 -13.39
N GLY A 153 -81.26 -8.78 -12.38
CA GLY A 153 -79.87 -8.57 -11.98
C GLY A 153 -78.93 -8.81 -13.15
N HIS A 154 -77.96 -7.90 -13.34
CA HIS A 154 -77.04 -7.94 -14.46
C HIS A 154 -75.69 -7.35 -14.08
N ASN A 155 -74.68 -7.61 -14.90
CA ASN A 155 -73.35 -7.01 -14.77
C ASN A 155 -73.31 -5.69 -15.52
N GLU A 156 -72.93 -4.62 -14.83
CA GLU A 156 -72.65 -3.32 -15.44
C GLU A 156 -71.14 -3.12 -15.63
N LEU A 157 -70.73 -2.70 -16.82
CA LEU A 157 -69.36 -2.26 -17.08
C LEU A 157 -69.20 -0.83 -16.54
N ARG A 158 -68.23 -0.64 -15.64
CA ARG A 158 -67.87 0.66 -15.07
C ARG A 158 -66.43 1.02 -15.40
N ILE A 159 -66.15 2.32 -15.40
CA ILE A 159 -64.82 2.87 -15.63
C ILE A 159 -64.25 3.31 -14.29
N GLY A 160 -63.15 2.70 -13.89
CA GLY A 160 -62.32 3.12 -12.78
C GLY A 160 -61.12 3.91 -13.28
N ILE A 161 -60.50 4.67 -12.39
CA ILE A 161 -59.22 5.34 -12.66
C ILE A 161 -58.17 4.66 -11.77
N CYS A 162 -57.06 4.24 -12.37
CA CYS A 162 -55.91 3.78 -11.60
C CYS A 162 -54.66 4.57 -11.98
N THR A 163 -53.75 4.66 -11.01
CA THR A 163 -52.47 5.34 -11.18
C THR A 163 -51.39 4.29 -11.34
N VAL A 164 -50.71 4.29 -12.48
CA VAL A 164 -49.60 3.38 -12.76
C VAL A 164 -48.30 4.16 -12.61
N ASN A 165 -47.40 3.65 -11.78
CA ASN A 165 -46.03 4.14 -11.67
C ASN A 165 -45.11 3.27 -12.52
N TYR A 166 -44.38 3.89 -13.42
CA TYR A 166 -43.36 3.23 -14.22
C TYR A 166 -42.04 3.93 -14.00
N GLY A 167 -40.98 3.18 -13.76
CA GLY A 167 -39.65 3.73 -13.61
C GLY A 167 -38.60 2.88 -14.30
N TYR A 168 -37.53 3.56 -14.70
CA TYR A 168 -36.44 2.97 -15.46
C TYR A 168 -35.10 3.58 -15.02
N TRP A 169 -34.06 2.76 -15.05
CA TRP A 169 -32.70 3.17 -14.73
C TRP A 169 -32.02 3.73 -15.98
N ILE A 170 -31.72 5.02 -15.97
CA ILE A 170 -31.03 5.67 -17.08
C ILE A 170 -29.52 5.67 -16.78
N PRO A 171 -28.68 5.09 -17.66
CA PRO A 171 -27.24 5.20 -17.55
C PRO A 171 -26.78 6.60 -17.98
N ILE A 172 -26.02 7.27 -17.11
CA ILE A 172 -25.39 8.57 -17.37
C ILE A 172 -23.89 8.35 -17.55
N PRO A 173 -23.33 8.59 -18.75
CA PRO A 173 -21.90 8.44 -18.99
C PRO A 173 -21.12 9.59 -18.37
N HIS A 174 -20.02 9.26 -17.70
CA HIS A 174 -19.01 10.19 -17.21
C HIS A 174 -17.71 9.94 -17.94
N ILE A 175 -17.08 11.00 -18.43
CA ILE A 175 -15.82 10.93 -19.17
C ILE A 175 -14.71 11.43 -18.25
N VAL A 176 -13.76 10.55 -17.95
CA VAL A 176 -12.53 10.91 -17.27
C VAL A 176 -11.46 11.13 -18.33
N LEU A 177 -10.98 12.36 -18.44
CA LEU A 177 -9.89 12.68 -19.36
C LEU A 177 -8.56 12.04 -18.88
N PRO A 178 -7.64 11.74 -19.82
CA PRO A 178 -6.29 11.32 -19.45
C PRO A 178 -5.66 12.33 -18.52
N HIS A 179 -5.10 11.84 -17.42
CA HIS A 179 -4.48 12.69 -16.41
C HIS A 179 -3.25 12.00 -15.83
N LYS A 180 -2.33 12.82 -15.31
CA LYS A 180 -1.17 12.33 -14.59
C LYS A 180 -1.60 11.99 -13.17
N VAL A 181 -1.24 10.79 -12.72
CA VAL A 181 -1.35 10.41 -11.32
C VAL A 181 0.05 10.17 -10.78
N THR A 182 0.37 10.85 -9.69
CA THR A 182 1.57 10.58 -8.91
C THR A 182 1.19 9.59 -7.81
N LEU A 183 1.72 8.38 -7.90
CA LEU A 183 1.57 7.39 -6.85
C LEU A 183 2.85 7.38 -6.00
N LEU A 184 2.66 7.51 -4.70
CA LEU A 184 3.72 7.27 -3.73
C LEU A 184 3.82 5.76 -3.52
N HIS A 185 4.73 5.13 -4.25
CA HIS A 185 5.07 3.73 -4.01
C HIS A 185 6.21 3.69 -3.00
N ILE A 186 6.02 2.92 -1.93
CA ILE A 186 7.07 2.61 -0.98
C ILE A 186 7.76 1.35 -1.50
N SER A 187 8.82 1.53 -2.28
CA SER A 187 9.51 0.41 -2.94
C SER A 187 10.71 -0.05 -2.12
N LEU A 188 10.82 -1.37 -1.96
CA LEU A 188 12.05 -2.02 -1.52
C LEU A 188 12.97 -2.06 -2.74
N CYS A 189 13.98 -1.19 -2.78
CA CYS A 189 15.01 -1.26 -3.80
C CYS A 189 15.67 -2.67 -3.80
N GLY A 190 15.91 -3.25 -4.98
CA GLY A 190 16.51 -4.58 -5.11
C GLY A 190 15.67 -5.65 -5.83
N SER A 191 14.48 -5.35 -6.35
CA SER A 191 13.78 -6.27 -7.26
C SER A 191 13.57 -5.66 -8.65
N GLU A 192 14.65 -5.33 -9.34
CA GLU A 192 14.60 -5.21 -10.80
C GLU A 192 15.71 -6.06 -11.40
N SER A 193 15.25 -7.13 -12.07
CA SER A 193 15.95 -8.07 -12.95
C SER A 193 16.54 -7.41 -14.18
#